data_AF-A0AAE3GB00-F1
#
_entry.id   AF-A0AAE3GB00-F1
#
_cell.length_a   1.000
_cell.length_b   1.000
_cell.length_c   1.000
_cell.angle_alpha   90.00
_cell.angle_beta   90.00
_cell.angle_gamma   90.00
#
_symmetry.space_group_name_H-M   'P 1'
#
loop_
_entity.id
_entity.type
_entity.pdbx_description
1 polymer ?
#
loop_
_entity_poly.entity_id
_entity_poly.type
_entity_poly.pdbx_seq_one_letter_code
_entity_poly.pdbx_strand_id
1 'polypeptide(L)'
;MSRVEHVVERWWRVALVVAGVALGAFPWGAPPVGLFGVLPIVVWCWGLARSPRTGLAVGLALLALLAWFVLPRGLGWSGRWVPSAVEVYWLLPVFAAVLCAIGVLVERRRLAGLGRLAAMVLAGLVATGFVLFAQLEAPPGDEGVLPGPPGLRVAEGTGWCGSGNCARELDATGDRAHELVRAHLAARGFAPRPSLSSGDERVCRLTGLVAAHEVCAELRDVAVDTVRVLWYVN
;
A
#
# COMPACT_ATOMS: atom_id res chain seq x y z
N MET A 1 -4.79 32.57 30.80
CA MET A 1 -5.77 32.39 29.71
C MET A 1 -5.14 32.15 28.34
N SER A 2 -4.00 32.78 27.97
CA SER A 2 -3.38 32.62 26.64
C SER A 2 -2.97 31.20 26.22
N ARG A 3 -2.65 30.31 27.17
CA ARG A 3 -2.21 28.94 26.86
C ARG A 3 -3.36 28.03 26.42
N VAL A 4 -4.59 28.28 26.87
CA VAL A 4 -5.78 27.47 26.54
C VAL A 4 -6.31 27.84 25.15
N GLU A 5 -6.32 29.14 24.81
CA GLU A 5 -6.76 29.61 23.48
C GLU A 5 -5.87 29.07 22.34
N HIS A 6 -4.55 29.04 22.54
CA HIS A 6 -3.63 28.44 21.56
C HIS A 6 -3.79 26.93 21.38
N VAL A 7 -4.25 26.21 22.42
CA VAL A 7 -4.54 24.76 22.33
C VAL A 7 -5.83 24.54 21.55
N VAL A 8 -6.87 25.35 21.79
CA VAL A 8 -8.15 25.28 21.05
C VAL A 8 -7.99 25.73 19.58
N GLU A 9 -7.03 26.58 19.26
CA GLU A 9 -6.82 27.00 17.87
C GLU A 9 -6.07 25.96 17.02
N ARG A 10 -5.31 25.05 17.66
CA ARG A 10 -4.43 24.08 16.98
C ARG A 10 -4.84 22.62 17.13
N TRP A 11 -5.83 22.28 17.95
CA TRP A 11 -6.23 20.88 18.19
C TRP A 11 -6.57 20.13 16.90
N TRP A 12 -7.20 20.79 15.93
CA TRP A 12 -7.61 20.17 14.68
C TRP A 12 -6.41 19.68 13.84
N ARG A 13 -5.27 20.39 13.90
CA ARG A 13 -4.03 19.99 13.22
C ARG A 13 -3.49 18.69 13.81
N VAL A 14 -3.50 18.60 15.14
CA VAL A 14 -3.07 17.41 15.88
C VAL A 14 -4.01 16.25 15.60
N ALA A 15 -5.32 16.47 15.67
CA ALA A 15 -6.33 15.44 15.40
C ALA A 15 -6.18 14.84 13.99
N LEU A 16 -5.99 15.68 12.96
CA LEU A 16 -5.78 15.22 11.59
C LEU A 16 -4.50 14.38 11.45
N VAL A 17 -3.40 14.78 12.08
CA VAL A 17 -2.16 13.99 12.02
C VAL A 17 -2.28 12.69 12.77
N VAL A 18 -2.88 12.69 13.95
CA VAL A 18 -3.09 11.46 14.73
C VAL A 18 -3.96 10.48 13.92
N ALA A 19 -5.05 10.96 13.32
CA ALA A 19 -5.89 10.16 12.43
C ALA A 19 -5.09 9.65 11.21
N GLY A 20 -4.26 10.51 10.62
CA GLY A 20 -3.41 10.16 9.49
C GLY A 20 -2.39 9.07 9.84
N VAL A 21 -1.73 9.17 10.99
CA VAL A 21 -0.78 8.16 11.48
C VAL A 21 -1.50 6.85 11.78
N ALA A 22 -2.66 6.89 12.44
CA ALA A 22 -3.45 5.69 12.73
C ALA A 22 -3.85 4.94 11.44
N LEU A 23 -4.26 5.69 10.40
CA LEU A 23 -4.56 5.13 9.08
C LEU A 23 -3.30 4.66 8.35
N GLY A 24 -2.23 5.46 8.34
CA GLY A 24 -0.99 5.16 7.63
C GLY A 24 -0.22 3.97 8.20
N ALA A 25 -0.41 3.67 9.49
CA ALA A 25 0.13 2.48 10.12
C ALA A 25 -0.64 1.20 9.76
N PHE A 26 -1.87 1.30 9.23
CA PHE A 26 -2.67 0.14 8.86
C PHE A 26 -2.14 -0.50 7.55
N PRO A 27 -2.14 -1.84 7.43
CA PRO A 27 -2.42 -2.82 8.48
C PRO A 27 -1.23 -2.94 9.45
N TRP A 28 -1.52 -3.01 10.75
CA TRP A 28 -0.52 -2.91 11.84
C TRP A 28 0.52 -4.06 11.90
N GLY A 29 0.39 -5.07 11.04
CA GLY A 29 1.30 -6.20 10.93
C GLY A 29 2.19 -6.21 9.67
N ALA A 30 2.13 -5.16 8.84
CA ALA A 30 2.92 -5.05 7.61
C ALA A 30 3.86 -3.83 7.66
N PRO A 31 4.86 -3.74 6.75
CA PRO A 31 5.68 -2.53 6.62
C PRO A 31 4.77 -1.30 6.48
N PRO A 32 4.99 -0.22 7.25
CA PRO A 32 4.04 0.89 7.36
C PRO A 32 4.19 1.87 6.20
N VAL A 33 4.06 1.37 4.96
CA VAL A 33 4.17 2.13 3.71
C VAL A 33 3.19 3.32 3.69
N GLY A 34 2.02 3.16 4.31
CA GLY A 34 1.02 4.21 4.44
C GLY A 34 1.48 5.43 5.24
N LEU A 35 2.53 5.34 6.07
CA LEU A 35 3.06 6.48 6.83
C LEU A 35 3.66 7.55 5.92
N PHE A 36 4.16 7.18 4.74
CA PHE A 36 4.61 8.15 3.75
C PHE A 36 3.47 9.10 3.33
N GLY A 37 2.25 8.55 3.28
CA GLY A 37 1.02 9.30 3.00
C GLY A 37 0.57 10.27 4.08
N VAL A 38 1.22 10.29 5.25
CA VAL A 38 0.97 11.27 6.33
C VAL A 38 1.71 12.59 6.07
N LEU A 39 2.82 12.56 5.32
CA LEU A 39 3.62 13.75 5.05
C LEU A 39 2.82 14.90 4.44
N PRO A 40 1.94 14.69 3.44
CA PRO A 40 1.13 15.78 2.91
C PRO A 40 0.18 16.40 3.94
N ILE A 41 -0.36 15.61 4.87
CA ILE A 41 -1.23 16.10 5.95
C ILE A 41 -0.42 17.02 6.88
N VAL A 42 0.81 16.64 7.23
CA VAL A 42 1.72 17.43 8.05
C VAL A 42 2.12 18.72 7.33
N VAL A 43 2.53 18.63 6.07
CA VAL A 43 2.90 19.79 5.24
C VAL A 43 1.74 20.77 5.12
N TRP A 44 0.53 20.27 4.90
CA TRP A 44 -0.67 21.09 4.86
C TRP A 44 -0.92 21.79 6.20
N CYS A 45 -1.02 21.01 7.29
CA CYS A 45 -1.44 21.50 8.60
C CYS A 45 -0.45 22.51 9.20
N TRP A 46 0.87 22.35 9.05
CA TRP A 46 1.87 23.26 9.63
C TRP A 46 2.48 24.24 8.62
N GLY A 47 2.47 23.91 7.33
CA GLY A 47 3.16 24.67 6.31
C GLY A 47 2.28 25.59 5.47
N LEU A 48 1.02 25.22 5.23
CA LEU A 48 0.18 25.85 4.21
C LEU A 48 -1.12 26.42 4.77
N ALA A 49 -1.82 25.68 5.64
CA ALA A 49 -3.13 26.08 6.16
C ALA A 49 -3.04 27.30 7.09
N ARG A 50 -3.85 28.33 6.80
CA ARG A 50 -3.96 29.53 7.64
C ARG A 50 -5.30 29.67 8.34
N SER A 51 -6.39 29.20 7.73
CA SER A 51 -7.71 29.23 8.36
C SER A 51 -8.11 27.84 8.87
N PRO A 52 -8.86 27.74 9.97
CA PRO A 52 -9.36 26.45 10.46
C PRO A 52 -10.38 25.83 9.48
N ARG A 53 -11.18 26.63 8.78
CA ARG A 53 -12.20 26.13 7.83
C ARG A 53 -11.56 25.45 6.61
N THR A 54 -10.69 26.16 5.91
CA THR A 54 -9.94 25.60 4.76
C THR A 54 -8.98 24.50 5.21
N GLY A 55 -8.32 24.70 6.36
CA GLY A 55 -7.42 23.75 6.97
C GLY A 55 -8.07 22.40 7.22
N LEU A 56 -9.24 22.39 7.85
CA LEU A 56 -10.04 21.18 8.08
C LEU A 56 -10.53 20.57 6.77
N ALA A 57 -11.10 21.36 5.85
CA ALA A 57 -11.66 20.82 4.61
C ALA A 57 -10.61 20.07 3.77
N VAL A 58 -9.46 20.69 3.52
CA VAL A 58 -8.36 20.05 2.77
C VAL A 58 -7.72 18.94 3.58
N GLY A 59 -7.57 19.11 4.90
CA GLY A 59 -7.05 18.07 5.79
C GLY A 59 -7.88 16.78 5.79
N LEU A 60 -9.21 16.91 5.83
CA LEU A 60 -10.14 15.79 5.72
C LEU A 60 -10.10 15.16 4.32
N ALA A 61 -9.97 15.97 3.26
CA ALA A 61 -9.80 15.44 1.90
C ALA A 61 -8.51 14.62 1.77
N LEU A 62 -7.40 15.09 2.36
CA LEU A 62 -6.13 14.36 2.40
C LEU A 62 -6.25 13.06 3.21
N LEU A 63 -6.99 13.07 4.33
CA LEU A 63 -7.27 11.85 5.09
C LEU A 63 -8.12 10.86 4.31
N ALA A 64 -9.16 11.31 3.63
CA ALA A 64 -10.00 10.46 2.78
C ALA A 64 -9.18 9.85 1.63
N LEU A 65 -8.29 10.64 1.03
CA LEU A 65 -7.36 10.16 0.02
C LEU A 65 -6.39 9.13 0.59
N LEU A 66 -5.79 9.38 1.75
CA LEU A 66 -4.92 8.40 2.43
C LEU A 66 -5.68 7.10 2.73
N ALA A 67 -6.89 7.19 3.26
CA ALA A 67 -7.74 6.05 3.55
C ALA A 67 -8.02 5.22 2.29
N TRP A 68 -8.32 5.88 1.16
CA TRP A 68 -8.50 5.21 -0.13
C TRP A 68 -7.24 4.45 -0.61
N PHE A 69 -6.06 5.01 -0.36
CA PHE A 69 -4.80 4.37 -0.74
C PHE A 69 -4.37 3.24 0.20
N VAL A 70 -4.86 3.20 1.43
CA VAL A 70 -4.37 2.26 2.45
C VAL A 70 -5.38 1.17 2.80
N LEU A 71 -6.65 1.54 3.04
CA LEU A 71 -7.66 0.61 3.55
C LEU A 71 -7.98 -0.53 2.57
N PRO A 72 -8.26 -0.30 1.28
CA PRO A 72 -8.60 -1.39 0.36
C PRO A 72 -7.54 -2.49 0.34
N ARG A 73 -6.25 -2.11 0.30
CA ARG A 73 -5.14 -3.07 0.34
C ARG A 73 -5.07 -3.82 1.66
N GLY A 74 -5.15 -3.13 2.79
CA GLY A 74 -5.11 -3.80 4.09
C GLY A 74 -6.33 -4.66 4.38
N LEU A 75 -7.46 -4.41 3.69
CA LEU A 75 -8.66 -5.25 3.70
C LEU A 75 -8.61 -6.39 2.66
N GLY A 76 -7.50 -6.54 1.92
CA GLY A 76 -7.33 -7.60 0.93
C GLY A 76 -8.10 -7.41 -0.36
N TRP A 77 -8.61 -6.21 -0.65
CA TRP A 77 -9.30 -5.93 -1.91
C TRP A 77 -8.30 -5.93 -3.07
N SER A 78 -8.79 -6.29 -4.26
CA SER A 78 -7.99 -6.31 -5.48
C SER A 78 -8.74 -5.70 -6.67
N GLY A 79 -8.04 -5.53 -7.79
CA GLY A 79 -8.57 -4.98 -9.03
C GLY A 79 -7.95 -3.64 -9.42
N ARG A 80 -8.28 -3.19 -10.63
CA ARG A 80 -7.74 -1.95 -11.25
C ARG A 80 -8.12 -0.66 -10.52
N TRP A 81 -9.03 -0.72 -9.56
CA TRP A 81 -9.46 0.43 -8.76
C TRP A 81 -8.80 0.46 -7.38
N VAL A 82 -8.04 -0.58 -7.03
CA VAL A 82 -7.31 -0.67 -5.77
C VAL A 82 -5.89 -0.16 -6.02
N PRO A 83 -5.46 0.93 -5.36
CA PRO A 83 -4.12 1.47 -5.56
C PRO A 83 -3.05 0.44 -5.24
N SER A 84 -1.96 0.38 -6.00
CA SER A 84 -0.81 -0.49 -5.68
C SER A 84 0.05 0.15 -4.57
N ALA A 85 0.93 -0.63 -3.93
CA ALA A 85 1.81 -0.10 -2.88
C ALA A 85 2.77 0.97 -3.44
N VAL A 86 3.25 0.77 -4.67
CA VAL A 86 4.11 1.72 -5.39
C VAL A 86 3.40 3.06 -5.61
N GLU A 87 2.10 3.05 -5.91
CA GLU A 87 1.31 4.27 -6.14
C GLU A 87 1.16 5.14 -4.89
N VAL A 88 1.35 4.59 -3.68
CA VAL A 88 1.42 5.40 -2.44
C VAL A 88 2.62 6.35 -2.46
N TYR A 89 3.71 5.96 -3.10
CA TYR A 89 4.94 6.76 -3.09
C TYR A 89 4.93 7.90 -4.11
N TRP A 90 4.26 7.76 -5.25
CA TRP A 90 4.23 8.82 -6.27
C TRP A 90 2.85 9.43 -6.49
N LEU A 91 1.81 8.62 -6.67
CA LEU A 91 0.49 9.09 -7.08
C LEU A 91 -0.22 9.81 -5.92
N LEU A 92 -0.11 9.29 -4.71
CA LEU A 92 -0.66 9.93 -3.51
C LEU A 92 -0.05 11.33 -3.28
N PRO A 93 1.28 11.54 -3.28
CA PRO A 93 1.86 12.88 -3.21
C PRO A 93 1.42 13.82 -4.33
N VAL A 94 1.24 13.32 -5.57
CA VAL A 94 0.74 14.13 -6.70
C VAL A 94 -0.68 14.61 -6.42
N PHE A 95 -1.61 13.71 -6.09
CA PHE A 95 -2.99 14.10 -5.75
C PHE A 95 -3.05 15.00 -4.52
N ALA A 96 -2.25 14.73 -3.51
CA ALA A 96 -2.17 15.56 -2.32
C ALA A 96 -1.64 16.96 -2.62
N ALA A 97 -0.64 17.08 -3.50
CA ALA A 97 -0.12 18.37 -3.95
C ALA A 97 -1.18 19.18 -4.70
N VAL A 98 -1.98 18.53 -5.55
CA VAL A 98 -3.12 19.16 -6.25
C VAL A 98 -4.16 19.67 -5.24
N LEU A 99 -4.57 18.85 -4.27
CA LEU A 99 -5.52 19.25 -3.22
C LEU A 99 -4.99 20.43 -2.40
N CYS A 100 -3.71 20.40 -2.02
CA CYS A 100 -3.07 21.48 -1.29
C CYS A 100 -2.99 22.77 -2.13
N ALA A 101 -2.68 22.67 -3.42
CA ALA A 101 -2.63 23.82 -4.33
C ALA A 101 -4.01 24.47 -4.47
N ILE A 102 -5.07 23.69 -4.63
CA ILE A 102 -6.46 24.18 -4.65
C ILE A 102 -6.77 24.90 -3.34
N GLY A 103 -6.40 24.32 -2.19
CA GLY A 103 -6.56 24.96 -0.87
C GLY A 103 -5.87 26.32 -0.77
N VAL A 104 -4.62 26.43 -1.24
CA VAL A 104 -3.87 27.70 -1.26
C VAL A 104 -4.52 28.74 -2.19
N LEU A 105 -5.04 28.31 -3.35
CA LEU A 105 -5.75 29.18 -4.29
C LEU A 105 -7.06 29.71 -3.69
N VAL A 106 -7.81 28.88 -2.97
CA VAL A 106 -9.05 29.29 -2.27
C VAL A 106 -8.75 30.36 -1.21
N GLU A 107 -7.61 30.27 -0.53
CA GLU A 107 -7.13 31.32 0.39
C GLU A 107 -6.61 32.59 -0.33
N ARG A 108 -6.77 32.68 -1.67
CA ARG A 108 -6.36 33.81 -2.54
C ARG A 108 -4.89 34.22 -2.40
N ARG A 109 -4.01 33.27 -2.09
CA ARG A 109 -2.59 33.54 -1.90
C ARG A 109 -1.85 33.53 -3.24
N ARG A 110 -0.85 34.41 -3.40
CA ARG A 110 0.25 34.11 -4.34
C ARG A 110 0.84 32.76 -3.94
N LEU A 111 1.34 31.97 -4.89
CA LEU A 111 1.83 30.60 -4.74
C LEU A 111 3.09 30.44 -3.83
N ALA A 112 3.22 31.26 -2.80
CA ALA A 112 4.17 31.12 -1.71
C ALA A 112 3.92 29.78 -0.99
N GLY A 113 4.79 28.81 -1.27
CA GLY A 113 4.63 27.42 -0.82
C GLY A 113 4.80 26.39 -1.94
N LEU A 114 4.83 26.80 -3.21
CA LEU A 114 4.99 25.90 -4.36
C LEU A 114 6.26 25.04 -4.27
N GLY A 115 7.36 25.61 -3.75
CA GLY A 115 8.59 24.86 -3.52
C GLY A 115 8.43 23.70 -2.54
N ARG A 116 7.58 23.82 -1.51
CA ARG A 116 7.30 22.71 -0.57
C ARG A 116 6.48 21.61 -1.24
N LEU A 117 5.52 21.99 -2.09
CA LEU A 117 4.73 21.03 -2.86
C LEU A 117 5.59 20.29 -3.89
N ALA A 118 6.44 21.01 -4.62
CA ALA A 118 7.38 20.43 -5.56
C ALA A 118 8.38 19.49 -4.86
N ALA A 119 8.95 19.91 -3.74
CA ALA A 119 9.85 19.06 -2.95
C ALA A 119 9.16 17.78 -2.45
N MET A 120 7.89 17.86 -2.04
CA MET A 120 7.11 16.70 -1.61
C MET A 120 6.87 15.71 -2.77
N VAL A 121 6.50 16.21 -3.96
CA VAL A 121 6.32 15.36 -5.15
C VAL A 121 7.65 14.72 -5.56
N LEU A 122 8.73 15.51 -5.60
CA LEU A 122 10.07 15.00 -5.92
C LEU A 122 10.53 13.94 -4.92
N ALA A 123 10.33 14.16 -3.62
CA ALA A 123 10.63 13.16 -2.59
C ALA A 123 9.85 11.86 -2.80
N GLY A 124 8.57 11.96 -3.18
CA GLY A 124 7.75 10.80 -3.56
C GLY A 124 8.28 10.04 -4.76
N LEU A 125 8.68 10.75 -5.82
CA LEU A 125 9.27 10.15 -7.02
C LEU A 125 10.61 9.46 -6.71
N VAL A 126 11.47 10.10 -5.91
CA VAL A 126 12.76 9.52 -5.47
C VAL A 126 12.53 8.26 -4.63
N ALA A 127 11.59 8.31 -3.67
CA ALA A 127 11.22 7.14 -2.87
C ALA A 127 10.68 6.00 -3.74
N THR A 128 9.86 6.32 -4.75
CA THR A 128 9.35 5.35 -5.72
C THR A 128 10.48 4.69 -6.49
N GLY A 129 11.44 5.46 -6.99
CA GLY A 129 12.61 4.94 -7.69
C GLY A 129 13.44 3.99 -6.81
N PHE A 130 13.67 4.37 -5.55
CA PHE A 130 14.37 3.52 -4.58
C PHE A 130 13.62 2.21 -4.30
N VAL A 131 12.30 2.26 -4.09
CA VAL A 131 11.48 1.06 -3.82
C VAL A 131 11.45 0.13 -5.03
N LEU A 132 11.25 0.67 -6.24
CA LEU A 132 11.27 -0.13 -7.46
C LEU A 132 12.64 -0.80 -7.66
N PHE A 133 13.73 -0.07 -7.39
CA PHE A 133 15.08 -0.63 -7.46
C PHE A 133 15.27 -1.75 -6.42
N ALA A 134 14.87 -1.53 -5.17
CA ALA A 134 14.97 -2.54 -4.11
C ALA A 134 14.12 -3.79 -4.41
N GLN A 135 12.95 -3.63 -5.05
CA GLN A 135 12.10 -4.76 -5.45
C GLN A 135 12.70 -5.62 -6.56
N LEU A 136 13.62 -5.11 -7.37
CA LEU A 136 14.34 -5.92 -8.36
C LEU A 136 15.36 -6.86 -7.71
N GLU A 137 15.85 -6.51 -6.52
CA GLU A 137 16.91 -7.24 -5.82
C GLU A 137 16.41 -8.07 -4.64
N ALA A 138 15.16 -7.84 -4.20
CA ALA A 138 14.58 -8.49 -3.03
C ALA A 138 13.46 -9.48 -3.40
N PRO A 139 13.32 -10.59 -2.65
CA PRO A 139 12.16 -11.46 -2.77
C PRO A 139 10.85 -10.69 -2.54
N PRO A 140 9.76 -11.10 -3.22
CA PRO A 140 8.46 -10.47 -3.02
C PRO A 140 8.05 -10.56 -1.55
N GLY A 141 7.26 -9.58 -1.11
CA GLY A 141 6.72 -9.56 0.25
C GLY A 141 5.69 -10.66 0.47
N ASP A 142 4.84 -10.48 1.47
CA ASP A 142 3.76 -11.44 1.74
C ASP A 142 2.69 -11.44 0.65
N GLU A 143 2.51 -10.30 -0.03
CA GLU A 143 1.64 -10.09 -1.20
C GLU A 143 0.21 -10.67 -1.08
N GLY A 144 -0.30 -10.83 0.14
CA GLY A 144 -1.57 -11.50 0.39
C GLY A 144 -1.55 -13.01 0.14
N VAL A 145 -0.39 -13.64 -0.08
CA VAL A 145 -0.20 -15.08 0.07
C VAL A 145 -0.08 -15.43 1.55
N LEU A 146 0.65 -14.61 2.30
CA LEU A 146 0.76 -14.71 3.76
C LEU A 146 -0.15 -13.70 4.48
N PRO A 147 -0.57 -14.02 5.72
CA PRO A 147 -0.40 -15.30 6.43
C PRO A 147 -1.18 -16.42 5.74
N GLY A 148 -0.68 -17.65 5.82
CA GLY A 148 -1.31 -18.83 5.22
C GLY A 148 -2.68 -19.17 5.83
N PRO A 149 -3.45 -20.07 5.20
CA PRO A 149 -4.78 -20.43 5.69
C PRO A 149 -4.72 -21.10 7.08
N PRO A 150 -5.73 -20.85 7.94
CA PRO A 150 -5.81 -21.50 9.23
C PRO A 150 -5.94 -23.02 9.06
N GLY A 151 -5.30 -23.78 9.94
CA GLY A 151 -5.35 -25.25 9.93
C GLY A 151 -4.26 -25.94 9.11
N LEU A 152 -3.47 -25.19 8.33
CA LEU A 152 -2.27 -25.73 7.68
C LEU A 152 -1.01 -25.36 8.46
N ARG A 153 -0.04 -26.27 8.47
CA ARG A 153 1.32 -25.96 8.91
C ARG A 153 2.06 -25.32 7.75
N VAL A 154 2.64 -24.16 8.01
CA VAL A 154 3.29 -23.35 6.99
C VAL A 154 4.79 -23.31 7.30
N ALA A 155 5.60 -23.73 6.33
CA ALA A 155 7.04 -23.59 6.36
C ALA A 155 7.50 -22.72 5.19
N GLU A 156 8.33 -21.72 5.45
CA GLU A 156 8.94 -20.94 4.38
C GLU A 156 10.01 -21.77 3.67
N GLY A 157 9.93 -21.79 2.34
CA GLY A 157 10.93 -22.42 1.49
C GLY A 157 12.14 -21.53 1.27
N THR A 158 13.09 -22.00 0.46
CA THR A 158 14.34 -21.26 0.19
C THR A 158 14.13 -20.04 -0.71
N GLY A 159 13.05 -20.02 -1.51
CA GLY A 159 12.82 -19.00 -2.52
C GLY A 159 13.95 -18.94 -3.56
N TRP A 160 13.90 -17.99 -4.48
CA TRP A 160 15.02 -17.69 -5.36
C TRP A 160 15.01 -16.24 -5.84
N CYS A 161 16.19 -15.72 -6.15
CA CYS A 161 16.40 -14.46 -6.84
C CYS A 161 17.44 -14.68 -7.94
N GLY A 162 17.14 -14.32 -9.19
CA GLY A 162 18.06 -14.48 -10.31
C GLY A 162 17.57 -13.80 -11.58
N SER A 163 18.50 -13.28 -12.38
CA SER A 163 18.25 -12.69 -13.71
C SER A 163 17.08 -11.69 -13.77
N GLY A 164 16.93 -10.85 -12.74
CA GLY A 164 15.93 -9.78 -12.70
C GLY A 164 14.56 -10.16 -12.15
N ASN A 165 14.36 -11.41 -11.70
CA ASN A 165 13.13 -11.82 -11.00
C ASN A 165 13.46 -12.52 -9.68
N CYS A 166 12.61 -12.27 -8.69
CA CYS A 166 12.61 -13.00 -7.44
C CYS A 166 11.26 -13.67 -7.18
N ALA A 167 11.30 -14.80 -6.50
CA ALA A 167 10.13 -15.52 -6.03
C ALA A 167 10.33 -15.95 -4.57
N ARG A 168 9.23 -16.00 -3.82
CA ARG A 168 9.18 -16.68 -2.51
C ARG A 168 8.46 -18.01 -2.66
N GLU A 169 8.78 -18.89 -1.73
CA GLU A 169 8.27 -20.25 -1.68
C GLU A 169 7.76 -20.55 -0.27
N LEU A 170 6.71 -21.35 -0.21
CA LEU A 170 6.06 -21.77 1.01
C LEU A 170 5.53 -23.18 0.81
N ASP A 171 5.83 -24.07 1.74
CA ASP A 171 5.22 -25.39 1.82
C ASP A 171 4.11 -25.34 2.87
N ALA A 172 2.88 -25.65 2.45
CA ALA A 172 1.71 -25.76 3.32
C ALA A 172 1.30 -27.23 3.45
N THR A 173 1.38 -27.76 4.67
CA THR A 173 1.11 -29.17 4.96
C THR A 173 -0.16 -29.32 5.82
N GLY A 174 -1.04 -30.23 5.42
CA GLY A 174 -2.25 -30.63 6.13
C GLY A 174 -3.29 -31.27 5.21
N ASP A 175 -4.40 -31.72 5.80
CA ASP A 175 -5.49 -32.31 5.04
C ASP A 175 -6.08 -31.28 4.06
N ARG A 176 -6.24 -31.68 2.79
CA ARG A 176 -6.80 -30.81 1.74
C ARG A 176 -6.03 -29.50 1.58
N ALA A 177 -4.70 -29.56 1.74
CA ALA A 177 -3.83 -28.39 1.68
C ALA A 177 -4.03 -27.58 0.39
N HIS A 178 -4.09 -28.26 -0.76
CA HIS A 178 -4.30 -27.62 -2.05
C HIS A 178 -5.61 -26.84 -2.09
N GLU A 179 -6.74 -27.46 -1.73
CA GLU A 179 -8.05 -26.79 -1.79
C GLU A 179 -8.14 -25.62 -0.81
N LEU A 180 -7.58 -25.76 0.39
CA LEU A 180 -7.56 -24.71 1.40
C LEU A 180 -6.72 -23.50 0.96
N VAL A 181 -5.55 -23.73 0.39
CA VAL A 181 -4.71 -22.66 -0.17
C VAL A 181 -5.40 -22.00 -1.35
N ARG A 182 -5.98 -22.78 -2.28
CA ARG A 182 -6.71 -22.23 -3.44
C ARG A 182 -7.87 -21.33 -2.97
N ALA A 183 -8.68 -21.81 -2.03
CA ALA A 183 -9.81 -21.04 -1.49
C ALA A 183 -9.34 -19.76 -0.77
N HIS A 184 -8.23 -19.86 -0.04
CA HIS A 184 -7.62 -18.74 0.66
C HIS A 184 -7.11 -17.64 -0.29
N LEU A 185 -6.42 -18.03 -1.37
CA LEU A 185 -5.96 -17.09 -2.40
C LEU A 185 -7.16 -16.47 -3.15
N ALA A 186 -8.17 -17.28 -3.47
CA ALA A 186 -9.41 -16.78 -4.10
C ALA A 186 -10.11 -15.73 -3.22
N ALA A 187 -10.18 -15.96 -1.90
CA ALA A 187 -10.76 -15.00 -0.95
C ALA A 187 -9.98 -13.66 -0.89
N ARG A 188 -8.70 -13.66 -1.28
CA ARG A 188 -7.86 -12.46 -1.41
C ARG A 188 -7.79 -11.91 -2.83
N GLY A 189 -8.71 -12.35 -3.69
CA GLY A 189 -8.91 -11.83 -5.02
C GLY A 189 -7.88 -12.32 -6.05
N PHE A 190 -7.22 -13.46 -5.79
CA PHE A 190 -6.49 -14.18 -6.83
C PHE A 190 -7.48 -14.94 -7.72
N ALA A 191 -7.27 -14.88 -9.03
CA ALA A 191 -8.09 -15.55 -10.03
C ALA A 191 -7.25 -16.52 -10.86
N PRO A 192 -7.82 -17.65 -11.32
CA PRO A 192 -7.12 -18.60 -12.18
C PRO A 192 -6.55 -17.95 -13.45
N ARG A 193 -5.34 -18.35 -13.82
CA ARG A 193 -4.64 -17.95 -15.05
C ARG A 193 -4.07 -19.18 -15.77
N PRO A 194 -3.76 -19.06 -17.07
CA PRO A 194 -3.04 -20.11 -17.78
C PRO A 194 -1.71 -20.43 -17.07
N SER A 195 -1.50 -21.71 -16.78
CA SER A 195 -0.26 -22.16 -16.16
C SER A 195 0.93 -21.99 -17.10
N LEU A 196 2.10 -21.73 -16.55
CA LEU A 196 3.37 -21.65 -17.29
C LEU A 196 3.99 -23.04 -17.50
N SER A 197 3.62 -24.02 -16.67
CA SER A 197 4.13 -25.38 -16.63
C SER A 197 2.98 -26.38 -16.65
N SER A 198 3.21 -27.54 -17.27
CA SER A 198 2.20 -28.60 -17.32
C SER A 198 1.99 -29.21 -15.92
N GLY A 199 0.81 -29.00 -15.33
CA GLY A 199 0.40 -29.62 -14.07
C GLY A 199 0.34 -28.70 -12.86
N ASP A 200 0.88 -27.48 -12.95
CA ASP A 200 0.82 -26.51 -11.85
C ASP A 200 -0.41 -25.61 -12.02
N GLU A 201 -1.11 -25.29 -10.93
CA GLU A 201 -2.18 -24.30 -10.97
C GLU A 201 -1.63 -22.91 -10.72
N ARG A 202 -1.87 -21.98 -11.65
CA ARG A 202 -1.48 -20.58 -11.51
C ARG A 202 -2.69 -19.71 -11.20
N VAL A 203 -2.61 -18.95 -10.13
CA VAL A 203 -3.59 -17.93 -9.77
C VAL A 203 -2.89 -16.57 -9.67
N CYS A 204 -3.51 -15.51 -10.16
CA CYS A 204 -2.92 -14.18 -10.13
C CYS A 204 -3.90 -13.13 -9.61
N ARG A 205 -3.36 -12.10 -8.96
CA ARG A 205 -4.08 -10.95 -8.45
C ARG A 205 -3.50 -9.69 -9.07
N LEU A 206 -4.36 -8.86 -9.64
CA LEU A 206 -3.97 -7.59 -10.25
C LEU A 206 -4.42 -6.43 -9.38
N THR A 207 -3.51 -5.49 -9.12
CA THR A 207 -3.77 -4.23 -8.40
C THR A 207 -3.12 -3.06 -9.15
N GLY A 208 -3.48 -1.83 -8.79
CA GLY A 208 -2.92 -0.61 -9.38
C GLY A 208 -3.90 0.15 -10.26
N LEU A 209 -3.93 1.47 -10.08
CA LEU A 209 -4.75 2.43 -10.81
C LEU A 209 -4.15 2.78 -12.18
N VAL A 210 -2.85 3.09 -12.18
CA VAL A 210 -2.08 3.56 -13.33
C VAL A 210 -0.99 2.54 -13.68
N ALA A 211 -0.29 2.02 -12.67
CA ALA A 211 0.72 0.99 -12.86
C ALA A 211 0.17 -0.35 -12.39
N ALA A 212 -0.15 -1.22 -13.34
CA ALA A 212 -0.59 -2.58 -13.04
C ALA A 212 0.53 -3.32 -12.29
N HIS A 213 0.17 -3.87 -11.14
CA HIS A 213 1.02 -4.70 -10.30
C HIS A 213 0.34 -6.06 -10.20
N GLU A 214 0.90 -7.06 -10.89
CA GLU A 214 0.35 -8.41 -10.93
C GLU A 214 1.18 -9.33 -10.04
N VAL A 215 0.54 -9.94 -9.05
CA VAL A 215 1.14 -10.96 -8.19
C VAL A 215 0.58 -12.30 -8.62
N CYS A 216 1.45 -13.25 -8.96
CA CYS A 216 1.05 -14.60 -9.30
C CYS A 216 1.55 -15.59 -8.27
N ALA A 217 0.73 -16.59 -7.97
CA ALA A 217 1.05 -17.73 -7.14
C ALA A 217 0.83 -19.02 -7.95
N GLU A 218 1.81 -19.92 -7.92
CA GLU A 218 1.78 -21.25 -8.51
C GLU A 218 1.64 -22.27 -7.38
N LEU A 219 0.63 -23.11 -7.48
CA LEU A 219 0.32 -24.18 -6.53
C LEU A 219 0.75 -25.50 -7.16
N ARG A 220 1.60 -26.22 -6.44
CA ARG A 220 2.14 -27.51 -6.86
C ARG A 220 2.04 -28.54 -5.75
N ASP A 221 1.45 -29.68 -6.05
CA ASP A 221 1.40 -30.81 -5.11
C ASP A 221 2.77 -31.49 -5.05
N VAL A 222 3.39 -31.48 -3.87
CA VAL A 222 4.71 -32.11 -3.64
C VAL A 222 4.56 -33.43 -2.89
N ALA A 223 3.54 -33.53 -2.04
CA ALA A 223 3.10 -34.76 -1.40
C ALA A 223 1.56 -34.77 -1.29
N VAL A 224 0.98 -35.90 -0.85
CA VAL A 224 -0.48 -36.08 -0.74
C VAL A 224 -1.14 -35.02 0.16
N ASP A 225 -0.42 -34.58 1.19
CA ASP A 225 -0.88 -33.61 2.20
C ASP A 225 -0.08 -32.30 2.16
N THR A 226 0.76 -32.08 1.14
CA THR A 226 1.65 -30.92 1.09
C THR A 226 1.58 -30.23 -0.26
N VAL A 227 1.15 -28.97 -0.24
CA VAL A 227 1.15 -28.09 -1.40
C VAL A 227 2.24 -27.04 -1.26
N ARG A 228 3.02 -26.88 -2.33
CA ARG A 228 3.99 -25.83 -2.48
C ARG A 228 3.36 -24.64 -3.18
N VAL A 229 3.55 -23.48 -2.59
CA VAL A 229 3.09 -22.19 -3.11
C VAL A 229 4.32 -21.37 -3.43
N LEU A 230 4.54 -21.16 -4.72
CA LEU A 230 5.54 -20.24 -5.22
C LEU A 230 4.86 -18.94 -5.63
N TRP A 231 5.32 -17.77 -5.20
CA TRP A 231 4.77 -16.52 -5.70
C TRP A 231 5.84 -15.52 -6.12
N TYR A 232 5.46 -14.70 -7.09
CA TYR A 232 6.31 -13.70 -7.74
C TYR A 232 5.46 -12.52 -8.22
N VAL A 233 6.14 -11.40 -8.44
CA VAL A 233 5.56 -10.17 -9.00
C VAL A 233 5.95 -10.10 -10.48
N ASN A 234 5.00 -9.70 -11.32
CA ASN A 234 5.15 -9.53 -12.77
C ASN A 234 4.74 -8.12 -13.22
#